data_AF-A0A963MH70-F1
#
_entry.id   AF-A0A963MH70-F1
#
_cell.length_a   1.000
_cell.length_b   1.000
_cell.length_c   1.000
_cell.angle_alpha   90.00
_cell.angle_beta   90.00
_cell.angle_gamma   90.00
#
_symmetry.space_group_name_H-M   'P 1'
#
loop_
_entity.id
_entity.type
_entity.pdbx_description
1 polymer ?
#
loop_
_entity_poly.entity_id
_entity_poly.type
_entity_poly.pdbx_seq_one_letter_code
_entity_poly.pdbx_strand_id
1 'polypeptide(L)'
;MQHLDALLLTVMLIALAAAAAAAYAVAGGYRRAMLRHMTAPAAAAAPAAAEAFRDTPGAHFNLALNRRHTRRLAVALIAISALIGLCSAAFQLLVVHTGGGFGWRKLGLLALTYSWPVVPALGLLWRWSVRRTVFGVAGYLAVLAPLIMLGSNAAQSLSLVSAWLASTTVIPLLALFGLTASGRIRAIAPLLFPPALVMTAASVLGLEALAAAIDSPPDTLVALVGFLGATPTLLLFAVVPWLIGVWPALAVVRAVAGAYRAKRFSELAYLFGMFWLVVLISMAIPSIHSDAGLGALAIVGVWVWVPLGFAAARRWLTPPPPAPTLLVLRVFR
;
A
#
# COMPACT_ATOMS: atom_id res chain seq x y z
N MET A 1 -10.94 9.33 -24.61
CA MET A 1 -10.69 8.00 -24.02
C MET A 1 -9.21 7.78 -23.73
N GLN A 2 -8.30 7.80 -24.73
CA GLN A 2 -6.86 7.60 -24.50
C GLN A 2 -6.17 8.67 -23.62
N HIS A 3 -6.66 9.91 -23.64
CA HIS A 3 -6.04 11.04 -22.92
C HIS A 3 -6.10 10.88 -21.39
N LEU A 4 -7.24 10.49 -20.82
CA LEU A 4 -7.41 10.39 -19.36
C LEU A 4 -6.70 9.16 -18.78
N ASP A 5 -6.66 8.03 -19.50
CA ASP A 5 -5.90 6.84 -19.11
C ASP A 5 -4.39 7.13 -19.05
N ALA A 6 -3.88 7.81 -20.09
CA ALA A 6 -2.50 8.26 -20.13
C ALA A 6 -2.20 9.23 -18.97
N LEU A 7 -3.13 10.13 -18.67
CA LEU A 7 -3.03 11.10 -17.58
C LEU A 7 -2.99 10.41 -16.21
N LEU A 8 -3.87 9.45 -15.94
CA LEU A 8 -3.93 8.75 -14.65
C LEU A 8 -2.71 7.84 -14.44
N LEU A 9 -2.25 7.16 -15.49
CA LEU A 9 -0.97 6.44 -15.45
C LEU A 9 0.20 7.40 -15.20
N THR A 10 0.19 8.56 -15.85
CA THR A 10 1.22 9.60 -15.66
C THR A 10 1.23 10.10 -14.21
N VAL A 11 0.06 10.41 -13.63
CA VAL A 11 -0.10 10.79 -12.22
C VAL A 11 0.48 9.72 -11.30
N MET A 12 0.15 8.45 -11.53
CA MET A 12 0.63 7.34 -10.72
C MET A 12 2.15 7.16 -10.83
N LEU A 13 2.72 7.26 -12.03
CA LEU A 13 4.16 7.13 -12.25
C LEU A 13 4.95 8.30 -11.63
N ILE A 14 4.45 9.54 -11.78
CA ILE A 14 5.05 10.72 -11.15
C ILE A 14 4.97 10.59 -9.62
N ALA A 15 3.82 10.19 -9.09
CA ALA A 15 3.64 10.00 -7.65
C ALA A 15 4.57 8.91 -7.09
N LEU A 16 4.73 7.79 -7.82
CA LEU A 16 5.65 6.71 -7.46
C LEU A 16 7.09 7.22 -7.39
N ALA A 17 7.52 7.96 -8.42
CA ALA A 17 8.86 8.55 -8.47
C ALA A 17 9.08 9.59 -7.37
N ALA A 18 8.10 10.48 -7.14
CA ALA A 18 8.15 11.50 -6.10
C ALA A 18 8.23 10.87 -4.70
N ALA A 19 7.41 9.86 -4.42
CA ALA A 19 7.42 9.13 -3.15
C ALA A 19 8.76 8.41 -2.92
N ALA A 20 9.31 7.77 -3.95
CA ALA A 20 10.61 7.11 -3.87
C ALA A 20 11.74 8.13 -3.64
N ALA A 21 11.76 9.24 -4.38
CA ALA A 21 12.77 10.29 -4.25
C ALA A 21 12.73 10.94 -2.86
N ALA A 22 11.54 11.31 -2.38
CA ALA A 22 11.34 11.85 -1.04
C ALA A 22 11.79 10.85 0.04
N ALA A 23 11.44 9.57 -0.11
CA ALA A 23 11.86 8.52 0.83
C ALA A 23 13.39 8.35 0.85
N TYR A 24 14.07 8.41 -0.30
CA TYR A 24 15.52 8.38 -0.38
C TYR A 24 16.17 9.58 0.31
N ALA A 25 15.61 10.77 0.11
CA ALA A 25 16.08 11.99 0.77
C ALA A 25 15.95 11.88 2.30
N VAL A 26 14.77 11.47 2.79
CA VAL A 26 14.50 11.28 4.23
C VAL A 26 15.42 10.21 4.82
N ALA A 27 15.52 9.05 4.18
CA ALA A 27 16.39 7.97 4.66
C ALA A 27 17.88 8.38 4.64
N GLY A 28 18.30 9.23 3.70
CA GLY A 28 19.64 9.81 3.66
C GLY A 28 19.91 10.86 4.70
N GLY A 29 18.93 11.71 5.01
CA GLY A 29 19.00 12.62 6.16
C GLY A 29 19.14 11.83 7.46
N TYR A 30 18.28 10.84 7.67
CA TYR A 30 18.30 9.99 8.87
C TYR A 30 19.63 9.24 9.02
N ARG A 31 20.13 8.59 7.97
CA ARG A 31 21.43 7.88 8.01
C ARG A 31 22.57 8.82 8.39
N ARG A 32 22.62 10.03 7.83
CA ARG A 32 23.65 11.03 8.15
C ARG A 32 23.56 11.48 9.61
N ALA A 33 22.36 11.75 10.12
CA ALA A 33 22.14 12.10 11.52
C ALA A 33 22.55 10.97 12.47
N MET A 34 22.17 9.73 12.14
CA MET A 34 22.54 8.54 12.91
C MET A 34 24.06 8.36 12.96
N LEU A 35 24.76 8.46 11.82
CA LEU A 35 26.22 8.38 11.78
C LEU A 35 26.87 9.45 12.65
N ARG A 36 26.38 10.69 12.62
CA ARG A 36 26.89 11.77 13.49
C ARG A 36 26.77 11.44 14.97
N HIS A 37 25.66 10.82 15.39
CA HIS A 37 25.47 10.38 16.78
C HIS A 37 26.32 9.17 17.15
N MET A 38 26.56 8.25 16.21
CA MET A 38 27.40 7.07 16.45
C MET A 38 28.89 7.42 16.50
N THR A 39 29.33 8.45 15.79
CA THR A 39 30.70 8.95 15.83
C THR A 39 30.94 9.96 16.96
N ALA A 40 29.90 10.38 17.67
CA ALA A 40 30.08 11.19 18.87
C ALA A 40 30.78 10.34 19.93
N PRO A 41 31.77 10.88 20.66
CA PRO A 41 32.49 10.13 21.68
C PRO A 41 31.49 9.57 22.70
N ALA A 42 31.47 8.25 22.83
CA ALA A 42 30.58 7.58 23.76
C ALA A 42 30.95 8.00 25.19
N ALA A 43 29.97 8.49 25.95
CA ALA A 43 30.12 8.58 27.39
C ALA A 43 30.48 7.17 27.92
N ALA A 44 31.48 7.08 28.81
CA ALA A 44 31.98 5.81 29.32
C ALA A 44 30.82 4.92 29.77
N ALA A 45 30.63 3.79 29.09
CA ALA A 45 29.55 2.86 29.41
C ALA A 45 29.80 2.29 30.81
N ALA A 46 28.81 2.42 31.70
CA ALA A 46 28.90 1.86 33.04
C ALA A 46 28.99 0.32 32.95
N PRO A 47 30.00 -0.33 33.58
CA PRO A 47 30.24 -1.78 33.48
C PRO A 47 29.04 -2.62 33.92
N ALA A 48 28.21 -2.09 34.81
CA ALA A 48 26.98 -2.74 35.30
C ALA A 48 25.95 -3.06 34.19
N ALA A 49 25.90 -2.28 33.10
CA ALA A 49 24.96 -2.55 32.00
C ALA A 49 25.39 -3.74 31.12
N ALA A 50 26.69 -4.02 31.05
CA ALA A 50 27.25 -5.12 30.27
C ALA A 50 27.14 -6.47 31.00
N GLU A 51 27.24 -6.46 32.34
CA GLU A 51 27.04 -7.65 33.19
C GLU A 51 25.56 -8.03 33.26
N ALA A 52 24.66 -7.06 33.43
CA ALA A 52 23.21 -7.30 33.46
C ALA A 52 22.64 -7.94 32.18
N PHE A 53 23.29 -7.75 31.02
CA PHE A 53 22.86 -8.37 29.76
C PHE A 53 23.27 -9.86 29.65
N ARG A 54 24.37 -10.27 30.30
CA ARG A 54 24.85 -11.66 30.28
C ARG A 54 23.99 -12.61 31.12
N ASP A 55 23.40 -12.10 32.20
CA ASP A 55 22.66 -12.91 33.17
C ASP A 55 21.15 -13.03 32.88
N THR A 56 20.68 -12.51 31.74
CA THR A 56 19.28 -12.67 31.35
C THR A 56 19.03 -14.11 30.87
N PRO A 57 18.23 -14.94 31.59
CA PRO A 57 17.92 -16.28 31.13
C PRO A 57 17.20 -16.19 29.77
N GLY A 58 17.80 -16.81 28.76
CA GLY A 58 17.28 -16.78 27.40
C GLY A 58 15.84 -17.30 27.35
N ALA A 59 14.93 -16.51 26.77
CA ALA A 59 13.59 -16.96 26.45
C ALA A 59 13.70 -18.25 25.64
N HIS A 60 13.17 -19.36 26.16
CA HIS A 60 13.23 -20.65 25.48
C HIS A 60 12.46 -20.56 24.15
N PHE A 61 13.20 -20.57 23.04
CA PHE A 61 12.63 -20.47 21.70
C PHE A 61 11.95 -21.79 21.32
N ASN A 62 10.62 -21.83 21.37
CA ASN A 62 9.84 -22.99 20.95
C ASN A 62 9.44 -22.87 19.47
N LEU A 63 10.10 -23.67 18.62
CA LEU A 63 9.85 -23.70 17.17
C LEU A 63 8.41 -24.07 16.81
N ALA A 64 7.77 -24.99 17.54
CA ALA A 64 6.41 -25.45 17.27
C ALA A 64 5.37 -24.36 17.54
N LEU A 65 5.54 -23.62 18.64
CA LEU A 65 4.73 -22.44 18.94
C LEU A 65 4.90 -21.38 17.86
N ASN A 66 6.14 -21.09 17.45
CA ASN A 66 6.41 -20.12 16.39
C ASN A 66 5.73 -20.52 15.05
N ARG A 67 5.80 -21.81 14.67
CA ARG A 67 5.09 -22.33 13.48
C ARG A 67 3.59 -22.15 13.59
N ARG A 68 2.99 -22.41 14.76
CA ARG A 68 1.55 -22.22 15.00
C ARG A 68 1.14 -20.76 14.87
N HIS A 69 1.88 -19.83 15.47
CA HIS A 69 1.59 -18.39 15.38
C HIS A 69 1.75 -17.86 13.95
N THR A 70 2.79 -18.31 13.25
CA THR A 70 2.98 -17.99 11.83
C THR A 70 1.80 -18.48 10.99
N ARG A 71 1.30 -19.70 11.22
CA ARG A 71 0.12 -20.22 10.51
C ARG A 71 -1.14 -19.42 10.81
N ARG A 72 -1.39 -19.06 12.08
CA ARG A 72 -2.54 -18.22 12.45
C ARG A 72 -2.49 -16.85 11.77
N LEU A 73 -1.31 -16.24 11.73
CA LEU A 73 -1.09 -14.97 11.04
C LEU A 73 -1.30 -15.11 9.53
N ALA A 74 -0.81 -16.19 8.92
CA ALA A 74 -1.06 -16.48 7.50
C ALA A 74 -2.56 -16.61 7.21
N VAL A 75 -3.31 -17.34 8.04
CA VAL A 75 -4.77 -17.48 7.90
C VAL A 75 -5.47 -16.13 8.06
N ALA A 76 -5.04 -15.29 9.00
CA ALA A 76 -5.61 -13.94 9.16
C ALA A 76 -5.36 -13.09 7.91
N LEU A 77 -4.14 -13.09 7.35
CA LEU A 77 -3.83 -12.37 6.11
C LEU A 77 -4.67 -12.90 4.94
N ILE A 78 -4.81 -14.22 4.80
CA ILE A 78 -5.64 -14.84 3.77
C ILE A 78 -7.10 -14.42 3.92
N ALA A 79 -7.65 -14.48 5.14
CA ALA A 79 -9.05 -14.12 5.40
C ALA A 79 -9.31 -12.63 5.10
N ILE A 80 -8.42 -11.73 5.52
CA ILE A 80 -8.54 -10.30 5.23
C ILE A 80 -8.45 -10.06 3.72
N SER A 81 -7.49 -10.69 3.04
CA SER A 81 -7.35 -10.57 1.58
C SER A 81 -8.56 -11.10 0.83
N ALA A 82 -9.11 -12.23 1.25
CA ALA A 82 -10.31 -12.81 0.66
C ALA A 82 -11.54 -11.91 0.87
N LEU A 83 -11.68 -11.30 2.05
CA LEU A 83 -12.75 -10.37 2.35
C LEU A 83 -12.65 -9.09 1.49
N ILE A 84 -11.45 -8.52 1.36
CA ILE A 84 -11.21 -7.38 0.48
C ILE A 84 -11.50 -7.77 -0.97
N GLY A 85 -10.99 -8.90 -1.45
CA GLY A 85 -11.25 -9.40 -2.80
C GLY A 85 -12.74 -9.59 -3.09
N LEU A 86 -13.49 -10.15 -2.13
CA LEU A 86 -14.94 -10.34 -2.22
C LEU A 86 -15.69 -9.01 -2.28
N CYS A 87 -15.38 -8.06 -1.39
CA CYS A 87 -16.00 -6.74 -1.39
C CYS A 87 -15.66 -5.95 -2.67
N SER A 88 -14.41 -6.03 -3.14
CA SER A 88 -14.00 -5.43 -4.41
C SER A 88 -14.74 -6.07 -5.60
N ALA A 89 -14.93 -7.38 -5.60
CA ALA A 89 -15.68 -8.09 -6.63
C ALA A 89 -17.17 -7.69 -6.63
N ALA A 90 -17.78 -7.61 -5.45
CA ALA A 90 -19.15 -7.15 -5.30
C ALA A 90 -19.30 -5.70 -5.79
N PHE A 91 -18.39 -4.81 -5.41
CA PHE A 91 -18.38 -3.42 -5.88
C PHE A 91 -18.26 -3.33 -7.40
N GLN A 92 -17.34 -4.10 -8.00
CA GLN A 92 -17.13 -4.11 -9.44
C GLN A 92 -18.35 -4.63 -10.21
N LEU A 93 -19.09 -5.61 -9.68
CA LEU A 93 -20.29 -6.14 -10.32
C LEU A 93 -21.54 -5.27 -10.12
N LEU A 94 -21.66 -4.63 -8.96
CA LEU A 94 -22.88 -3.90 -8.57
C LEU A 94 -22.85 -2.41 -8.93
N VAL A 95 -21.65 -1.82 -9.03
CA VAL A 95 -21.48 -0.37 -9.19
C VAL A 95 -20.79 -0.05 -10.51
N VAL A 96 -19.71 -0.75 -10.86
CA VAL A 96 -18.85 -0.39 -12.00
C VAL A 96 -19.30 -1.05 -13.30
N HIS A 97 -19.53 -2.37 -13.30
CA HIS A 97 -19.81 -3.16 -14.50
C HIS A 97 -21.21 -3.80 -14.45
N THR A 98 -22.23 -2.96 -14.34
CA THR A 98 -23.63 -3.39 -14.13
C THR A 98 -24.24 -4.13 -15.33
N GLY A 99 -23.79 -3.83 -16.56
CA GLY A 99 -24.34 -4.39 -17.79
C GLY A 99 -24.21 -5.91 -17.95
N GLY A 100 -23.30 -6.56 -17.21
CA GLY A 100 -23.09 -8.01 -17.27
C GLY A 100 -23.99 -8.85 -16.36
N GLY A 101 -24.79 -8.21 -15.50
CA GLY A 101 -25.63 -8.87 -14.49
C GLY A 101 -24.85 -9.55 -13.35
N PHE A 102 -25.49 -9.69 -12.20
CA PHE A 102 -24.92 -10.35 -11.02
C PHE A 102 -25.03 -11.88 -11.11
N GLY A 103 -23.98 -12.60 -10.71
CA GLY A 103 -24.03 -14.05 -10.58
C GLY A 103 -23.01 -14.57 -9.58
N TRP A 104 -23.41 -15.53 -8.73
CA TRP A 104 -22.56 -16.07 -7.66
C TRP A 104 -21.25 -16.66 -8.17
N ARG A 105 -21.27 -17.31 -9.33
CA ARG A 105 -20.07 -17.84 -9.99
C ARG A 105 -19.11 -16.71 -10.41
N LYS A 106 -19.65 -15.63 -11.00
CA LYS A 106 -18.87 -14.45 -11.39
C LYS A 106 -18.27 -13.78 -10.16
N LEU A 107 -19.07 -13.60 -9.11
CA LEU A 107 -18.60 -13.04 -7.84
C LEU A 107 -17.45 -13.87 -7.27
N GLY A 108 -17.57 -15.19 -7.23
CA GLY A 108 -16.52 -16.08 -6.72
C GLY A 108 -15.22 -15.99 -7.54
N LEU A 109 -15.31 -16.01 -8.87
CA LEU A 109 -14.15 -15.90 -9.75
C LEU A 109 -13.47 -14.53 -9.67
N LEU A 110 -14.25 -13.44 -9.62
CA LEU A 110 -13.73 -12.08 -9.43
C LEU A 110 -13.13 -11.90 -8.04
N ALA A 111 -13.76 -12.45 -7.00
CA ALA A 111 -13.25 -12.39 -5.64
C ALA A 111 -11.89 -13.09 -5.54
N LEU A 112 -11.75 -14.27 -6.15
CA LEU A 112 -10.48 -14.97 -6.24
C LEU A 112 -9.47 -14.12 -7.03
N THR A 113 -9.85 -13.60 -8.20
CA THR A 113 -8.99 -12.74 -9.01
C THR A 113 -8.44 -11.56 -8.22
N TYR A 114 -9.29 -10.84 -7.49
CA TYR A 114 -8.88 -9.69 -6.69
C TYR A 114 -8.18 -10.04 -5.38
N SER A 115 -8.16 -11.31 -4.97
CA SER A 115 -7.47 -11.78 -3.77
C SER A 115 -5.98 -12.05 -3.98
N TRP A 116 -5.46 -11.92 -5.21
CA TRP A 116 -4.04 -12.12 -5.54
C TRP A 116 -3.03 -11.39 -4.62
N PRO A 117 -3.34 -10.20 -4.03
CA PRO A 117 -2.44 -9.52 -3.09
C PRO A 117 -2.09 -10.36 -1.84
N VAL A 118 -2.83 -11.44 -1.57
CA VAL A 118 -2.47 -12.43 -0.54
C VAL A 118 -1.09 -13.03 -0.75
N VAL A 119 -0.65 -13.22 -2.00
CA VAL A 119 0.62 -13.88 -2.32
C VAL A 119 1.83 -13.07 -1.84
N PRO A 120 2.00 -11.78 -2.21
CA PRO A 120 3.08 -10.97 -1.65
C PRO A 120 2.90 -10.72 -0.15
N ALA A 121 1.68 -10.71 0.41
CA ALA A 121 1.48 -10.64 1.86
C ALA A 121 2.08 -11.85 2.60
N LEU A 122 1.85 -13.04 2.08
CA LEU A 122 2.48 -14.28 2.56
C LEU A 122 3.99 -14.27 2.30
N GLY A 123 4.42 -13.69 1.17
CA GLY A 123 5.83 -13.43 0.88
C GLY A 123 6.50 -12.55 1.92
N LEU A 124 5.83 -11.50 2.41
CA LEU A 124 6.35 -10.65 3.49
C LEU A 124 6.42 -11.43 4.82
N LEU A 125 5.39 -12.22 5.15
CA LEU A 125 5.35 -13.04 6.36
C LEU A 125 6.50 -14.07 6.38
N TRP A 126 6.72 -14.77 5.27
CA TRP A 126 7.74 -15.80 5.14
C TRP A 126 9.07 -15.29 4.57
N ARG A 127 9.23 -13.97 4.43
CA ARG A 127 10.44 -13.30 3.95
C ARG A 127 10.96 -13.86 2.63
N TRP A 128 10.05 -14.09 1.68
CA TRP A 128 10.40 -14.55 0.35
C TRP A 128 11.31 -13.55 -0.36
N SER A 129 12.19 -14.06 -1.21
CA SER A 129 12.92 -13.23 -2.16
C SER A 129 11.96 -12.65 -3.20
N VAL A 130 12.31 -11.50 -3.79
CA VAL A 130 11.52 -10.86 -4.85
C VAL A 130 11.19 -11.86 -5.97
N ARG A 131 12.18 -12.66 -6.39
CA ARG A 131 11.98 -13.71 -7.40
C ARG A 131 10.88 -14.70 -7.00
N ARG A 132 10.93 -15.21 -5.77
CA ARG A 132 9.93 -16.16 -5.27
C ARG A 132 8.53 -15.54 -5.19
N THR A 133 8.43 -14.27 -4.81
CA THR A 133 7.15 -13.54 -4.82
C THR A 133 6.61 -13.38 -6.22
N VAL A 134 7.44 -13.00 -7.20
CA VAL A 134 7.04 -12.89 -8.61
C VAL A 134 6.56 -14.24 -9.15
N PHE A 135 7.31 -15.33 -8.92
CA PHE A 135 6.88 -16.67 -9.33
C PHE A 135 5.61 -17.14 -8.62
N GLY A 136 5.45 -16.79 -7.34
CA GLY A 136 4.22 -17.08 -6.59
C GLY A 136 3.01 -16.40 -7.21
N VAL A 137 3.13 -15.12 -7.58
CA VAL A 137 2.04 -14.38 -8.24
C VAL A 137 1.79 -14.93 -9.64
N ALA A 138 2.84 -15.19 -10.42
CA ALA A 138 2.69 -15.80 -11.75
C ALA A 138 1.99 -17.16 -11.67
N GLY A 139 2.35 -18.01 -10.70
CA GLY A 139 1.67 -19.28 -10.45
C GLY A 139 0.21 -19.12 -10.05
N TYR A 140 -0.11 -18.12 -9.22
CA TYR A 140 -1.48 -17.78 -8.87
C TYR A 140 -2.30 -17.38 -10.10
N LEU A 141 -1.76 -16.51 -10.95
CA LEU A 141 -2.41 -16.08 -12.20
C LEU A 141 -2.56 -17.24 -13.20
N ALA A 142 -1.56 -18.14 -13.28
CA ALA A 142 -1.60 -19.31 -14.14
C ALA A 142 -2.71 -20.30 -13.76
N VAL A 143 -3.03 -20.42 -12.45
CA VAL A 143 -4.18 -21.21 -11.98
C VAL A 143 -5.50 -20.48 -12.24
N LEU A 144 -5.53 -19.16 -12.12
CA LEU A 144 -6.73 -18.37 -12.36
C LEU A 144 -7.17 -18.34 -13.83
N ALA A 145 -6.23 -18.26 -14.77
CA ALA A 145 -6.53 -18.20 -16.20
C ALA A 145 -7.48 -19.32 -16.69
N PRO A 146 -7.21 -20.63 -16.46
CA PRO A 146 -8.13 -21.69 -16.86
C PRO A 146 -9.43 -21.67 -16.04
N LEU A 147 -9.41 -21.28 -14.77
CA LEU A 147 -10.64 -21.15 -13.96
C LEU A 147 -11.59 -20.09 -14.53
N ILE A 148 -11.05 -18.97 -15.01
CA ILE A 148 -11.82 -17.91 -15.66
C ILE A 148 -12.36 -18.39 -17.01
N MET A 149 -11.53 -19.07 -17.81
CA MET A 149 -11.96 -19.60 -19.11
C MET A 149 -13.08 -20.64 -18.96
N LEU A 150 -12.94 -21.59 -18.03
CA LEU A 150 -14.01 -22.55 -17.70
C LEU A 150 -15.24 -21.86 -17.10
N GLY A 151 -15.01 -20.74 -16.41
CA GLY A 151 -15.97 -19.84 -15.78
C GLY A 151 -16.85 -19.05 -16.73
N SER A 152 -16.36 -18.82 -17.95
CA SER A 152 -16.92 -17.90 -18.93
C SER A 152 -17.70 -18.64 -20.00
N ASN A 153 -18.85 -18.10 -20.38
CA ASN A 153 -19.63 -18.59 -21.52
C ASN A 153 -19.24 -17.88 -22.83
N ALA A 154 -18.30 -16.93 -22.77
CA ALA A 154 -17.80 -16.21 -23.93
C ALA A 154 -16.62 -16.96 -24.56
N ALA A 155 -16.54 -16.95 -25.89
CA ALA A 155 -15.38 -17.46 -26.62
C ALA A 155 -14.16 -16.54 -26.39
N GLN A 156 -13.40 -16.81 -25.33
CA GLN A 156 -12.21 -16.05 -24.95
C GLN A 156 -10.96 -16.87 -25.22
N SER A 157 -9.93 -16.23 -25.74
CA SER A 157 -8.61 -16.87 -25.89
C SER A 157 -7.82 -16.82 -24.59
N LEU A 158 -6.92 -17.78 -24.40
CA LEU A 158 -5.98 -17.79 -23.25
C LEU A 158 -5.13 -16.51 -23.22
N SER A 159 -4.73 -16.00 -24.39
CA SER A 159 -3.95 -14.77 -24.51
C SER A 159 -4.70 -13.56 -23.99
N LEU A 160 -5.99 -13.42 -24.30
CA LEU A 160 -6.83 -12.32 -23.84
C LEU A 160 -6.99 -12.33 -22.33
N VAL A 161 -7.33 -13.49 -21.75
CA VAL A 161 -7.49 -13.65 -20.30
C VAL A 161 -6.17 -13.39 -19.57
N SER A 162 -5.06 -13.92 -20.10
CA SER A 162 -3.74 -13.73 -19.50
C SER A 162 -3.29 -12.27 -19.56
N ALA A 163 -3.54 -11.57 -20.68
CA ALA A 163 -3.23 -10.15 -20.82
C ALA A 163 -4.05 -9.29 -19.83
N TRP A 164 -5.32 -9.61 -19.63
CA TRP A 164 -6.18 -8.92 -18.65
C TRP A 164 -5.74 -9.19 -17.20
N LEU A 165 -5.40 -10.43 -16.85
CA LEU A 165 -4.83 -10.75 -15.54
C LEU A 165 -3.50 -10.05 -15.30
N ALA A 166 -2.65 -9.99 -16.33
CA ALA A 166 -1.37 -9.29 -16.24
C ALA A 166 -1.57 -7.78 -16.07
N SER A 167 -2.45 -7.14 -16.83
CA SER A 167 -2.66 -5.69 -16.74
C SER A 167 -3.16 -5.25 -15.36
N THR A 168 -4.04 -6.04 -14.74
CA THR A 168 -4.59 -5.78 -13.39
C THR A 168 -3.58 -6.04 -12.26
N THR A 169 -2.51 -6.80 -12.52
CA THR A 169 -1.57 -7.27 -11.48
C THR A 169 -0.18 -6.62 -11.59
N VAL A 170 0.33 -6.44 -12.81
CA VAL A 170 1.70 -5.97 -13.07
C VAL A 170 1.90 -4.54 -12.56
N ILE A 171 0.95 -3.64 -12.79
CA ILE A 171 1.06 -2.25 -12.36
C ILE A 171 1.18 -2.14 -10.83
N PRO A 172 0.26 -2.72 -10.02
CA PRO A 172 0.41 -2.71 -8.57
C PRO A 172 1.68 -3.43 -8.08
N LEU A 173 2.11 -4.49 -8.76
CA LEU A 173 3.37 -5.18 -8.42
C LEU A 173 4.59 -4.29 -8.66
N LEU A 174 4.65 -3.59 -9.78
CA LEU A 174 5.73 -2.66 -10.08
C LEU A 174 5.75 -1.51 -9.07
N ALA A 175 4.58 -0.98 -8.70
CA ALA A 175 4.49 0.02 -7.63
C ALA A 175 4.97 -0.55 -6.28
N LEU A 176 4.54 -1.76 -5.91
CA LEU A 176 4.99 -2.42 -4.68
C LEU A 176 6.52 -2.60 -4.66
N PHE A 177 7.10 -3.16 -5.71
CA PHE A 177 8.54 -3.37 -5.77
C PHE A 177 9.30 -2.04 -5.85
N GLY A 178 8.81 -1.06 -6.61
CA GLY A 178 9.40 0.28 -6.65
C GLY A 178 9.47 0.95 -5.28
N LEU A 179 8.42 0.79 -4.47
CA LEU A 179 8.34 1.37 -3.12
C LEU A 179 9.09 0.56 -2.06
N THR A 180 9.24 -0.76 -2.24
CA THR A 180 9.73 -1.65 -1.17
C THR A 180 11.03 -2.40 -1.46
N ALA A 181 11.53 -2.41 -2.71
CA ALA A 181 12.69 -3.23 -3.10
C ALA A 181 13.99 -2.79 -2.42
N SER A 182 14.12 -1.50 -2.11
CA SER A 182 15.28 -0.99 -1.38
C SER A 182 15.01 -1.02 0.12
N GLY A 183 15.82 -1.79 0.86
CA GLY A 183 15.72 -1.88 2.31
C GLY A 183 15.86 -0.52 3.02
N ARG A 184 16.45 0.47 2.35
CA ARG A 184 16.60 1.84 2.85
C ARG A 184 15.29 2.62 2.90
N ILE A 185 14.41 2.42 1.92
CA ILE A 185 13.17 3.20 1.77
C ILE A 185 11.91 2.37 2.04
N ARG A 186 12.03 1.05 2.21
CA ARG A 186 10.92 0.10 2.41
C ARG A 186 9.90 0.55 3.45
N ALA A 187 10.35 1.16 4.54
CA ALA A 187 9.47 1.64 5.60
C ALA A 187 8.82 3.00 5.29
N ILE A 188 9.43 3.83 4.44
CA ILE A 188 9.06 5.24 4.22
C ILE A 188 8.27 5.43 2.93
N ALA A 189 8.73 4.83 1.82
CA ALA A 189 8.16 5.08 0.50
C ALA A 189 6.67 4.68 0.39
N PRO A 190 6.22 3.51 0.91
CA PRO A 190 4.80 3.18 0.88
C PRO A 190 3.93 4.21 1.61
N LEU A 191 4.41 4.79 2.72
CA LEU A 191 3.70 5.83 3.48
C LEU A 191 3.56 7.14 2.70
N LEU A 192 4.60 7.50 1.93
CA LEU A 192 4.61 8.74 1.15
C LEU A 192 3.83 8.63 -0.16
N PHE A 193 3.56 7.41 -0.65
CA PHE A 193 2.90 7.20 -1.93
C PHE A 193 1.47 7.78 -2.00
N PRO A 194 0.54 7.49 -1.07
CA PRO A 194 -0.80 8.08 -1.14
C PRO A 194 -0.84 9.61 -1.12
N PRO A 195 -0.13 10.33 -0.22
CA PRO A 195 -0.14 11.78 -0.26
C PRO A 195 0.52 12.32 -1.54
N ALA A 196 1.62 11.70 -2.01
CA ALA A 196 2.23 12.08 -3.28
C ALA A 196 1.25 11.90 -4.45
N LEU A 197 0.47 10.82 -4.45
CA LEU A 197 -0.54 10.57 -5.47
C LEU A 197 -1.64 11.63 -5.46
N VAL A 198 -2.19 11.95 -4.30
CA VAL A 198 -3.24 12.98 -4.16
C VAL A 198 -2.72 14.34 -4.62
N MET A 199 -1.51 14.74 -4.21
CA MET A 199 -0.93 16.02 -4.58
C MET A 199 -0.60 16.10 -6.07
N THR A 200 -0.09 14.99 -6.66
CA THR A 200 0.16 14.90 -8.10
C THR A 200 -1.14 14.95 -8.89
N ALA A 201 -2.16 14.19 -8.47
CA ALA A 201 -3.48 14.21 -9.10
C ALA A 201 -4.08 15.62 -9.06
N ALA A 202 -4.00 16.30 -7.91
CA ALA A 202 -4.49 17.67 -7.77
C ALA A 202 -3.73 18.67 -8.64
N SER A 203 -2.42 18.49 -8.84
CA SER A 203 -1.61 19.30 -9.75
C SER A 203 -2.06 19.14 -11.20
N VAL A 204 -2.27 17.91 -11.62
CA VAL A 204 -2.72 17.60 -12.98
C VAL A 204 -4.15 18.10 -13.20
N LEU A 205 -5.06 17.91 -12.24
CA LEU A 205 -6.41 18.47 -12.31
C LEU A 205 -6.41 20.01 -12.37
N GLY A 206 -5.49 20.67 -11.65
CA GLY A 206 -5.30 22.11 -11.74
C GLY A 206 -4.87 22.55 -13.14
N LEU A 207 -3.95 21.81 -13.76
CA LEU A 207 -3.50 22.08 -15.14
C LEU A 207 -4.58 21.78 -16.18
N GLU A 208 -5.37 20.73 -16.00
CA GLU A 208 -6.53 20.42 -16.87
C GLU A 208 -7.61 21.49 -16.75
N ALA A 209 -7.90 21.98 -15.54
CA ALA A 209 -8.84 23.07 -15.34
C ALA A 209 -8.36 24.36 -16.01
N LEU A 210 -7.05 24.63 -15.95
CA LEU A 210 -6.44 25.75 -16.66
C LEU A 210 -6.52 25.58 -18.18
N ALA A 211 -6.24 24.39 -18.69
CA ALA A 211 -6.33 24.08 -20.12
C ALA A 211 -7.76 24.23 -20.65
N ALA A 212 -8.75 23.73 -19.91
CA ALA A 212 -10.17 23.87 -20.26
C ALA A 212 -10.65 25.33 -20.24
N ALA A 213 -10.02 26.19 -19.44
CA ALA A 213 -10.34 27.62 -19.38
C ALA A 213 -9.74 28.43 -20.54
N ILE A 214 -8.87 27.86 -21.39
CA ILE A 214 -8.22 28.62 -22.47
C ILE A 214 -9.22 29.08 -23.53
N ASP A 215 -10.22 28.26 -23.85
CA ASP A 215 -11.21 28.57 -24.89
C ASP A 215 -12.22 29.64 -24.44
N SER A 216 -12.35 29.88 -23.14
CA SER A 216 -13.22 30.90 -22.56
C SER A 216 -12.65 31.36 -21.21
N PRO A 217 -11.58 32.18 -21.24
CA PRO A 217 -10.82 32.49 -20.05
C PRO A 217 -11.59 33.46 -19.15
N PRO A 218 -11.75 33.15 -17.84
CA PRO A 218 -12.33 34.09 -16.91
C PRO A 218 -11.42 35.31 -16.73
N ASP A 219 -12.01 36.49 -16.48
CA ASP A 219 -11.27 37.75 -16.33
C ASP A 219 -10.15 37.67 -15.27
N THR A 220 -10.37 36.88 -14.22
CA THR A 220 -9.38 36.62 -13.17
C THR A 220 -8.14 35.90 -13.70
N LEU A 221 -8.31 34.94 -14.62
CA LEU A 221 -7.20 34.22 -15.24
C LEU A 221 -6.43 35.14 -16.20
N VAL A 222 -7.13 35.96 -16.98
CA VAL A 222 -6.50 36.96 -17.87
C VAL A 222 -5.68 37.96 -17.05
N ALA A 223 -6.25 38.50 -15.96
CA ALA A 223 -5.55 39.41 -15.06
C ALA A 223 -4.33 38.76 -14.40
N LEU A 224 -4.46 37.50 -13.96
CA LEU A 224 -3.37 36.75 -13.36
C LEU A 224 -2.22 36.52 -14.34
N VAL A 225 -2.52 36.13 -15.58
CA VAL A 225 -1.54 35.97 -16.66
C VAL A 225 -0.92 37.32 -17.04
N GLY A 226 -1.70 38.41 -17.07
CA GLY A 226 -1.19 39.75 -17.33
C GLY A 226 -0.22 40.25 -16.25
N PHE A 227 -0.42 39.85 -14.99
CA PHE A 227 0.43 40.23 -13.87
C PHE A 227 1.69 39.36 -13.74
N LEU A 228 1.55 38.03 -13.79
CA LEU A 228 2.66 37.08 -13.57
C LEU A 228 3.37 36.69 -14.87
N GLY A 229 2.64 36.60 -15.98
CA GLY A 229 3.04 35.92 -17.22
C GLY A 229 2.51 34.49 -17.30
N ALA A 230 2.53 33.92 -18.51
CA ALA A 230 1.95 32.60 -18.78
C ALA A 230 2.68 31.44 -18.06
N THR A 231 4.01 31.38 -18.17
CA THR A 231 4.84 30.34 -17.54
C THR A 231 4.69 30.28 -16.02
N PRO A 232 4.81 31.38 -15.25
CA PRO A 232 4.60 31.34 -13.81
C PRO A 232 3.14 31.04 -13.42
N THR A 233 2.15 31.40 -14.25
CA THR A 233 0.76 31.00 -14.01
C THR A 233 0.58 29.49 -14.14
N LEU A 234 1.18 28.86 -15.16
CA LEU A 234 1.20 27.40 -15.30
C LEU A 234 1.86 26.72 -14.09
N LEU A 235 3.02 27.23 -13.65
CA LEU A 235 3.72 26.71 -12.48
C LEU A 235 2.88 26.89 -11.20
N LEU A 236 2.15 28.00 -11.05
CA LEU A 236 1.28 28.23 -9.91
C LEU A 236 0.20 27.16 -9.81
N PHE A 237 -0.51 26.86 -10.90
CA PHE A 237 -1.54 25.80 -10.90
C PHE A 237 -0.96 24.40 -10.63
N ALA A 238 0.27 24.14 -11.06
CA ALA A 238 0.96 22.90 -10.75
C ALA A 238 1.41 22.81 -9.27
N VAL A 239 1.84 23.91 -8.65
CA VAL A 239 2.50 23.90 -7.32
C VAL A 239 1.53 24.21 -6.17
N VAL A 240 0.47 25.00 -6.40
CA VAL A 240 -0.51 25.37 -5.36
C VAL A 240 -1.10 24.16 -4.63
N PRO A 241 -1.48 23.06 -5.31
CA PRO A 241 -1.96 21.86 -4.61
C PRO A 241 -0.94 21.29 -3.63
N TRP A 242 0.36 21.43 -3.92
CA TRP A 242 1.41 21.01 -3.00
C TRP A 242 1.53 21.92 -1.79
N LEU A 243 1.46 23.24 -1.99
CA LEU A 243 1.54 24.21 -0.89
C LEU A 243 0.38 24.06 0.09
N ILE A 244 -0.82 23.78 -0.42
CA ILE A 244 -2.01 23.55 0.42
C ILE A 244 -1.95 22.14 1.03
N GLY A 245 -1.63 21.13 0.22
CA GLY A 245 -1.70 19.71 0.61
C GLY A 245 -0.55 19.22 1.50
N VAL A 246 0.57 19.95 1.59
CA VAL A 246 1.74 19.48 2.36
C VAL A 246 1.44 19.36 3.86
N TRP A 247 0.68 20.30 4.43
CA TRP A 247 0.35 20.30 5.85
C TRP A 247 -0.51 19.09 6.27
N PRO A 248 -1.65 18.80 5.60
CA PRO A 248 -2.42 17.60 5.92
C PRO A 248 -1.63 16.32 5.63
N ALA A 249 -0.84 16.28 4.54
CA ALA A 249 0.01 15.13 4.26
C ALA A 249 1.02 14.87 5.39
N LEU A 250 1.71 15.91 5.88
CA LEU A 250 2.63 15.80 7.00
C LEU A 250 1.92 15.40 8.30
N ALA A 251 0.71 15.90 8.55
CA ALA A 251 -0.08 15.51 9.71
C ALA A 251 -0.40 14.00 9.69
N VAL A 252 -0.83 13.47 8.55
CA VAL A 252 -1.10 12.03 8.36
C VAL A 252 0.18 11.21 8.56
N VAL A 253 1.28 11.61 7.91
CA VAL A 253 2.58 10.93 8.05
C VAL A 253 3.05 10.90 9.52
N ARG A 254 2.93 12.03 10.23
CA ARG A 254 3.29 12.12 11.65
C ARG A 254 2.39 11.27 12.54
N ALA A 255 1.09 11.23 12.27
CA ALA A 255 0.14 10.40 13.01
C ALA A 255 0.45 8.90 12.84
N VAL A 256 0.71 8.45 11.62
CA VAL A 256 1.08 7.06 11.33
C VAL A 256 2.43 6.72 11.97
N ALA A 257 3.43 7.60 11.86
CA ALA A 257 4.73 7.43 12.51
C ALA A 257 4.61 7.37 14.04
N GLY A 258 3.75 8.20 14.64
CA GLY A 258 3.44 8.18 16.07
C GLY A 258 2.80 6.85 16.50
N ALA A 259 1.83 6.35 15.73
CA ALA A 259 1.19 5.06 15.98
C ALA A 259 2.16 3.88 15.84
N TYR A 260 3.09 3.94 14.86
CA TYR A 260 4.17 2.97 14.72
C TYR A 260 5.14 3.00 15.91
N ARG A 261 5.56 4.19 16.34
CA ARG A 261 6.41 4.37 17.55
C ARG A 261 5.74 3.85 18.81
N ALA A 262 4.42 4.02 18.94
CA ALA A 262 3.60 3.47 20.01
C ALA A 262 3.33 1.96 19.86
N LYS A 263 3.96 1.28 18.89
CA LYS A 263 3.83 -0.17 18.61
C LYS A 263 2.37 -0.61 18.41
N ARG A 264 1.51 0.27 17.88
CA ARG A 264 0.09 -0.03 17.66
C ARG A 264 -0.13 -1.03 16.51
N PHE A 265 0.83 -1.15 15.61
CA PHE A 265 0.85 -2.12 14.51
C PHE A 265 2.29 -2.56 14.20
N SER A 266 2.42 -3.70 13.53
CA SER A 266 3.71 -4.25 13.09
C SER A 266 4.11 -3.74 11.70
N GLU A 267 5.40 -3.83 11.34
CA GLU A 267 5.88 -3.53 9.98
C GLU A 267 5.13 -4.36 8.93
N LEU A 268 4.84 -5.63 9.23
CA LEU A 268 4.06 -6.50 8.34
C LEU A 268 2.64 -5.97 8.10
N ALA A 269 1.92 -5.61 9.16
CA ALA A 269 0.57 -5.08 9.06
C ALA A 269 0.55 -3.74 8.29
N TYR A 270 1.56 -2.91 8.50
CA TYR A 270 1.77 -1.68 7.76
C TYR A 270 2.01 -1.93 6.27
N LEU A 271 2.98 -2.75 5.89
CA LEU A 271 3.29 -3.05 4.49
C LEU A 271 2.12 -3.73 3.78
N PHE A 272 1.44 -4.65 4.47
CA PHE A 272 0.22 -5.28 3.98
C PHE A 272 -0.89 -4.26 3.69
N GLY A 273 -1.14 -3.34 4.64
CA GLY A 273 -2.13 -2.29 4.47
C GLY A 273 -1.78 -1.33 3.34
N MET A 274 -0.54 -0.85 3.28
CA MET A 274 -0.11 0.07 2.21
C MET A 274 -0.18 -0.60 0.84
N PHE A 275 0.18 -1.89 0.76
CA PHE A 275 0.08 -2.62 -0.49
C PHE A 275 -1.37 -2.76 -0.97
N TRP A 276 -2.29 -3.12 -0.09
CA TRP A 276 -3.72 -3.15 -0.43
C TRP A 276 -4.25 -1.78 -0.86
N LEU A 277 -3.80 -0.69 -0.23
CA LEU A 277 -4.18 0.66 -0.64
C LEU A 277 -3.74 0.96 -2.08
N VAL A 278 -2.51 0.62 -2.45
CA VAL A 278 -2.00 0.77 -3.83
C VAL A 278 -2.86 -0.03 -4.80
N VAL A 279 -3.15 -1.30 -4.49
CA VAL A 279 -3.99 -2.15 -5.35
C VAL A 279 -5.38 -1.54 -5.55
N LEU A 280 -6.04 -1.11 -4.49
CA LEU A 280 -7.39 -0.53 -4.56
C LEU A 280 -7.41 0.79 -5.36
N ILE A 281 -6.38 1.62 -5.23
CA ILE A 281 -6.21 2.82 -6.05
C ILE A 281 -6.03 2.45 -7.53
N SER A 282 -5.17 1.47 -7.83
CA SER A 282 -4.98 0.98 -9.20
C SER A 282 -6.25 0.36 -9.80
N MET A 283 -7.15 -0.20 -8.96
CA MET A 283 -8.47 -0.66 -9.39
C MET A 283 -9.45 0.50 -9.60
N ALA A 284 -9.41 1.53 -8.76
CA ALA A 284 -10.31 2.67 -8.84
C ALA A 284 -10.09 3.49 -10.12
N ILE A 285 -8.83 3.70 -10.50
CA ILE A 285 -8.42 4.55 -11.62
C ILE A 285 -9.13 4.18 -12.94
N PRO A 286 -9.06 2.93 -13.45
CA PRO A 286 -9.75 2.56 -14.67
C PRO A 286 -11.28 2.60 -14.51
N SER A 287 -11.78 2.27 -13.31
CA SER A 287 -13.22 2.21 -13.01
C SER A 287 -13.92 3.58 -13.03
N ILE A 288 -13.18 4.70 -12.96
CA ILE A 288 -13.76 6.05 -13.10
C ILE A 288 -14.42 6.23 -14.48
N HIS A 289 -13.99 5.48 -15.49
CA HIS A 289 -14.55 5.54 -16.85
C HIS A 289 -15.84 4.74 -17.03
N SER A 290 -16.24 3.96 -16.02
CA SER A 290 -17.54 3.30 -16.04
C SER A 290 -18.67 4.29 -15.75
N ASP A 291 -19.90 3.81 -15.84
CA ASP A 291 -21.10 4.56 -15.45
C ASP A 291 -21.04 5.08 -13.99
N ALA A 292 -20.15 4.52 -13.16
CA ALA A 292 -19.95 4.95 -11.78
C ALA A 292 -19.25 6.32 -11.63
N GLY A 293 -18.51 6.78 -12.65
CA GLY A 293 -17.76 8.04 -12.58
C GLY A 293 -16.84 8.12 -11.35
N LEU A 294 -16.84 9.26 -10.65
CA LEU A 294 -16.10 9.44 -9.39
C LEU A 294 -16.55 8.49 -8.28
N GLY A 295 -17.76 7.91 -8.37
CA GLY A 295 -18.26 6.90 -7.44
C GLY A 295 -17.37 5.65 -7.38
N ALA A 296 -16.60 5.37 -8.44
CA ALA A 296 -15.61 4.29 -8.47
C ALA A 296 -14.54 4.40 -7.36
N LEU A 297 -14.24 5.62 -6.88
CA LEU A 297 -13.30 5.85 -5.78
C LEU A 297 -13.77 5.21 -4.45
N ALA A 298 -15.06 4.92 -4.31
CA ALA A 298 -15.60 4.25 -3.12
C ALA A 298 -14.99 2.85 -2.91
N ILE A 299 -14.42 2.21 -3.94
CA ILE A 299 -13.70 0.94 -3.79
C ILE A 299 -12.49 1.06 -2.85
N VAL A 300 -11.88 2.25 -2.73
CA VAL A 300 -10.79 2.49 -1.78
C VAL A 300 -11.28 2.32 -0.34
N GLY A 301 -12.58 2.54 -0.07
CA GLY A 301 -13.20 2.32 1.23
C GLY A 301 -13.11 0.87 1.72
N VAL A 302 -12.96 -0.11 0.82
CA VAL A 302 -12.74 -1.52 1.17
C VAL A 302 -11.46 -1.71 2.00
N TRP A 303 -10.51 -0.78 1.91
CA TRP A 303 -9.29 -0.77 2.71
C TRP A 303 -9.54 -0.83 4.23
N VAL A 304 -10.70 -0.38 4.71
CA VAL A 304 -11.08 -0.42 6.14
C VAL A 304 -11.06 -1.85 6.72
N TRP A 305 -11.19 -2.87 5.88
CA TRP A 305 -11.08 -4.26 6.31
C TRP A 305 -9.69 -4.64 6.80
N VAL A 306 -8.63 -3.91 6.44
CA VAL A 306 -7.29 -4.15 6.98
C VAL A 306 -7.25 -3.88 8.49
N PRO A 307 -7.52 -2.66 9.00
CA PRO A 307 -7.51 -2.42 10.44
C PRO A 307 -8.62 -3.19 11.17
N LEU A 308 -9.83 -3.31 10.60
CA LEU A 308 -10.93 -4.06 11.22
C LEU A 308 -10.62 -5.55 11.32
N GLY A 309 -10.03 -6.14 10.28
CA GLY A 309 -9.65 -7.55 10.26
C GLY A 309 -8.58 -7.88 11.29
N PHE A 310 -7.56 -7.03 11.44
CA PHE A 310 -6.56 -7.20 12.51
C PHE A 310 -7.15 -6.97 13.90
N ALA A 311 -8.08 -6.03 14.06
CA ALA A 311 -8.77 -5.82 15.33
C ALA A 311 -9.63 -7.04 15.72
N ALA A 312 -10.36 -7.61 14.77
CA ALA A 312 -11.16 -8.83 14.97
C ALA A 312 -10.26 -10.05 15.27
N ALA A 313 -9.13 -10.18 14.58
CA ALA A 313 -8.17 -11.27 14.80
C ALA A 313 -7.32 -11.09 16.06
N ARG A 314 -7.36 -9.93 16.73
CA ARG A 314 -6.44 -9.55 17.82
C ARG A 314 -6.37 -10.61 18.92
N ARG A 315 -7.54 -11.05 19.43
CA ARG A 315 -7.61 -12.05 20.50
C ARG A 315 -6.97 -13.39 20.09
N TRP A 316 -7.18 -13.79 18.85
CA TRP A 316 -6.67 -15.05 18.30
C TRP A 316 -5.17 -15.02 17.99
N LEU A 317 -4.65 -13.83 17.66
CA LEU A 317 -3.25 -13.57 17.38
C LEU A 317 -2.43 -13.22 18.64
N THR A 318 -3.07 -13.05 19.79
CA THR A 318 -2.37 -12.75 21.05
C THR A 318 -1.31 -13.81 21.32
N PRO A 319 -0.03 -13.44 21.53
CA PRO A 319 0.97 -14.39 21.95
C PRO A 319 0.57 -14.97 23.32
N PRO A 320 0.89 -16.25 23.61
CA PRO A 320 0.74 -16.77 24.95
C PRO A 320 1.55 -15.89 25.91
N PRO A 321 1.07 -15.70 27.15
CA PRO A 321 1.85 -14.99 28.15
C PRO A 321 3.25 -15.62 28.21
N PRO A 322 4.32 -14.80 28.29
CA PRO A 322 5.65 -15.34 28.51
C PRO A 322 5.59 -16.28 29.72
N ALA A 323 6.32 -17.39 29.66
CA ALA A 323 6.36 -18.35 30.75
C ALA A 323 6.58 -17.57 32.05
N PRO A 324 5.75 -17.79 33.09
CA PRO A 324 5.82 -17.00 34.30
C PRO A 324 7.26 -17.06 34.80
N THR A 325 7.83 -15.88 35.06
CA THR A 325 9.13 -15.68 35.67
C THR A 325 9.10 -16.24 37.10
N LEU A 326 8.98 -17.56 37.24
CA LEU A 326 9.06 -18.30 38.51
C LEU A 326 10.50 -18.30 39.08
N LEU A 327 11.40 -17.50 38.51
CA LEU A 327 12.73 -17.21 39.00
C LEU A 327 12.84 -15.85 39.71
N VAL A 328 11.75 -15.12 39.95
CA VAL A 328 11.78 -13.90 40.78
C VAL A 328 11.47 -14.18 42.27
N LEU A 329 11.09 -15.40 42.63
CA LEU A 329 10.75 -15.75 44.03
C LEU A 329 11.52 -16.94 44.62
N ARG A 330 12.53 -17.47 43.94
CA ARG A 330 13.45 -18.49 44.53
C ARG A 330 14.88 -18.02 44.78
N VAL A 331 15.21 -16.76 44.47
CA VAL A 331 16.52 -16.13 44.80
C VAL A 331 16.45 -15.26 46.06
N PHE A 332 15.35 -15.38 46.83
CA PHE A 332 15.26 -14.88 48.21
C PHE A 332 15.12 -16.03 49.23
N ARG A 333 15.63 -17.22 48.90
CA ARG A 333 15.92 -18.29 49.87
C ARG A 333 17.26 -18.91 49.57
#